data_AF-A0A815ZK99-F1
#
_entry.id   AF-A0A815ZK99-F1
#
_cell.length_a   1.000
_cell.length_b   1.000
_cell.length_c   1.000
_cell.angle_alpha   90.00
_cell.angle_beta   90.00
_cell.angle_gamma   90.00
#
_symmetry.space_group_name_H-M   'P 1'
#
loop_
_entity.id
_entity.type
_entity.pdbx_description
1 polymer ?
#
loop_
_entity_poly.entity_id
_entity_poly.type
_entity_poly.pdbx_seq_one_letter_code
_entity_poly.pdbx_strand_id
1 'polypeptide(L)' 'DQSAASGDLNSAELYDPSAGAWTPTGDSMNITRQYHTGAVLTDGKVLVAGGVGMGISLDRRIQPIPRY' A
#
# COMPACT_ATOMS: atom_id res chain seq x y z
N ASP A 1 1.99 -22.19 11.75
CA ASP A 1 2.26 -21.71 10.39
C ASP A 1 0.97 -21.11 9.84
N GLN A 2 0.77 -19.83 10.12
CA GLN A 2 -0.25 -18.95 9.55
C GLN A 2 0.34 -17.55 9.75
N SER A 3 1.39 -17.20 9.01
CA SER A 3 1.74 -15.78 8.88
C SER A 3 0.63 -15.19 8.03
N ALA A 4 -0.48 -14.81 8.69
CA ALA A 4 -1.55 -14.07 8.06
C ALA A 4 -0.87 -12.92 7.32
N ALA A 5 -0.90 -12.96 5.99
CA ALA A 5 -0.58 -11.80 5.20
C ALA A 5 -1.42 -10.69 5.82
N SER A 6 -0.77 -9.67 6.40
CA SER A 6 -1.50 -8.51 6.89
C SER A 6 -2.48 -8.15 5.78
N GLY A 7 -3.78 -8.11 6.06
CA GLY A 7 -4.80 -7.88 5.03
C GLY A 7 -4.61 -6.54 4.29
N ASP A 8 -3.73 -5.70 4.83
CA ASP A 8 -3.27 -4.48 4.20
C ASP A 8 -2.22 -4.75 3.11
N LEU A 9 -2.59 -4.47 1.87
CA LEU A 9 -1.67 -4.49 0.72
C LEU A 9 -1.18 -3.08 0.41
N ASN A 10 0.06 -2.95 -0.05
CA ASN A 10 0.59 -1.72 -0.65
C ASN A 10 0.77 -1.82 -2.16
N SER A 11 0.51 -2.98 -2.77
CA SER A 11 0.49 -3.15 -4.22
C SER A 11 -0.85 -2.70 -4.81
N ALA A 12 -0.83 -2.40 -6.11
CA ALA A 12 -2.02 -2.21 -6.92
C ALA A 12 -1.82 -2.87 -8.30
N GLU A 13 -2.93 -3.28 -8.92
CA GLU A 13 -2.94 -3.96 -10.20
C GLU A 13 -4.00 -3.34 -11.12
N LEU A 14 -3.70 -3.29 -12.41
CA LEU A 14 -4.60 -2.89 -13.49
C LEU A 14 -5.10 -4.13 -14.21
N TYR A 15 -6.42 -4.28 -14.29
CA TYR A 15 -7.07 -5.33 -15.07
C TYR A 15 -7.23 -4.91 -16.53
N ASP A 16 -6.79 -5.75 -17.45
CA ASP A 16 -7.10 -5.65 -18.88
C ASP A 16 -8.17 -6.70 -19.25
N PRO A 17 -9.42 -6.27 -19.51
CA PRO A 17 -10.51 -7.19 -19.88
C PRO A 17 -10.30 -7.89 -21.24
N SER A 18 -9.51 -7.32 -22.14
CA SER A 18 -9.27 -7.90 -23.47
C SER A 18 -8.32 -9.09 -23.41
N ALA A 19 -7.34 -9.02 -22.49
CA ALA A 19 -6.39 -10.08 -22.22
C ALA A 19 -6.84 -11.03 -21.09
N GLY A 20 -7.84 -10.63 -20.29
CA GLY A 20 -8.27 -11.35 -19.10
C GLY A 20 -7.18 -11.45 -18.04
N ALA A 21 -6.32 -10.43 -17.96
CA ALA A 21 -5.09 -10.47 -17.17
C ALA A 21 -4.96 -9.25 -16.24
N TRP A 22 -4.23 -9.44 -15.14
CA TRP A 22 -3.86 -8.38 -14.19
C TRP A 22 -2.40 -8.02 -14.38
N THR A 23 -2.10 -6.71 -14.31
CA THR A 23 -0.75 -6.17 -14.43
C THR A 23 -0.41 -5.26 -13.25
N PRO A 24 0.77 -5.36 -12.62
CA PRO A 24 1.14 -4.46 -11.53
C PRO A 24 1.23 -3.00 -12.01
N THR A 25 0.80 -2.04 -11.18
CA THR A 25 0.92 -0.60 -11.49
C THR A 25 2.35 -0.04 -11.39
N GLY A 26 3.32 -0.89 -11.03
CA GLY A 26 4.74 -0.56 -10.89
C GLY A 26 5.11 -0.22 -9.45
N ASP A 27 4.80 0.99 -9.01
CA ASP A 27 5.18 1.47 -7.69
C ASP A 27 4.21 1.01 -6.61
N SER A 28 4.77 0.61 -5.47
CA SER A 28 4.00 0.32 -4.28
C SER A 28 3.68 1.60 -3.50
N MET A 29 2.55 1.60 -2.78
CA MET A 29 2.21 2.66 -1.84
C MET A 29 3.20 2.67 -0.66
N ASN A 30 3.50 3.87 -0.16
CA ASN A 30 4.37 4.04 1.02
C ASN A 30 3.77 3.44 2.31
N ILE A 31 2.45 3.31 2.35
CA ILE A 31 1.70 2.73 3.47
C ILE A 31 0.69 1.78 2.85
N THR A 32 0.57 0.58 3.42
CA THR A 32 -0.47 -0.38 3.04
C THR A 32 -1.86 0.21 3.27
N ARG A 33 -2.88 -0.31 2.59
CA ARG A 33 -4.26 0.17 2.76
C ARG A 33 -5.25 -0.99 2.70
N GLN A 34 -6.16 -1.02 3.67
CA GLN A 34 -7.36 -1.84 3.69
C GLN A 34 -8.57 -0.96 4.03
N TYR A 35 -9.76 -1.33 3.55
CA TYR A 35 -11.02 -0.59 3.77
C TYR A 35 -10.98 0.87 3.29
N HIS A 36 -10.23 1.14 2.22
CA HIS A 36 -10.15 2.47 1.60
C HIS A 36 -11.35 2.76 0.69
N THR A 37 -11.53 4.02 0.30
CA THR A 37 -12.46 4.41 -0.78
C THR A 37 -11.66 4.82 -2.02
N GLY A 38 -12.16 4.45 -3.20
CA GLY A 38 -11.58 4.82 -4.50
C GLY A 38 -12.52 5.74 -5.29
N ALA A 39 -11.98 6.75 -5.96
CA ALA A 39 -12.72 7.61 -6.89
C ALA A 39 -11.91 7.84 -8.17
N VAL A 40 -12.58 7.81 -9.32
CA VAL A 40 -11.97 8.16 -10.61
C VAL A 40 -12.03 9.67 -10.79
N LEU A 41 -10.89 10.25 -11.16
CA LEU A 41 -10.74 11.66 -11.47
C LEU A 41 -11.04 11.92 -12.95
N THR A 42 -11.29 13.19 -13.29
CA THR A 42 -11.62 13.60 -14.66
C THR A 42 -10.48 13.41 -15.66
N ASP A 43 -9.24 13.29 -15.17
CA ASP A 43 -8.05 13.00 -15.98
C ASP A 43 -7.77 11.49 -16.12
N GLY A 44 -8.70 10.64 -15.68
CA GLY A 44 -8.59 9.18 -15.78
C GLY A 44 -7.74 8.53 -14.69
N LYS A 45 -7.21 9.30 -13.72
CA LYS A 45 -6.49 8.75 -12.57
C LYS A 45 -7.46 8.24 -11.51
N VAL A 46 -6.95 7.41 -10.60
CA VAL A 46 -7.70 6.91 -9.43
C VAL A 46 -7.13 7.51 -8.16
N LEU A 47 -7.98 8.17 -7.38
CA LEU A 47 -7.68 8.61 -6.02
C LEU A 47 -8.09 7.52 -5.03
N VAL A 48 -7.14 7.09 -4.19
CA VAL A 48 -7.39 6.19 -3.06
C VAL A 48 -7.25 6.98 -1.76
N ALA A 49 -8.31 7.04 -0.96
CA ALA A 49 -8.36 7.83 0.26
C ALA A 49 -8.88 7.03 1.47
N GLY A 50 -8.38 7.38 2.65
CA GLY A 50 -8.72 6.71 3.91
C GLY A 50 -8.16 5.29 4.01
N GLY A 51 -8.88 4.44 4.74
CA GLY A 51 -8.48 3.08 5.07
C GLY A 51 -7.46 3.01 6.23
N VAL A 52 -7.16 1.78 6.65
CA VAL A 52 -6.14 1.46 7.66
C VAL A 52 -4.95 0.79 6.99
N GLY A 53 -3.77 0.97 7.57
CA GLY A 53 -2.56 0.36 7.06
C GLY A 53 -1.52 0.26 8.15
N MET A 54 -0.87 -0.90 8.27
CA MET A 54 0.32 -1.05 9.08
C MET A 54 1.50 -0.28 8.46
N GLY A 55 1.64 0.99 8.82
CA GLY A 55 2.80 1.83 8.50
C GLY A 55 4.06 1.47 9.29
N ILE A 56 4.44 0.20 9.36
CA ILE A 56 5.68 -0.20 10.05
C ILE A 56 6.91 -0.02 9.16
N SER A 57 7.32 1.24 8.92
CA SER A 57 8.74 1.51 8.69
C SER A 57 9.43 1.51 10.05
N LEU A 58 9.93 0.33 10.47
CA LEU A 58 10.78 0.21 11.64
C LEU A 58 12.15 0.85 11.36
N ASP A 59 12.24 2.18 11.19
CA ASP A 59 13.51 2.85 11.48
C ASP A 59 13.64 2.97 13.00
N ARG A 60 13.97 1.85 13.64
CA ARG A 60 14.35 1.81 15.05
C ARG A 60 15.82 2.23 15.19
N ARG A 61 16.23 3.36 14.61
CA ARG A 61 17.45 4.05 15.02
C ARG A 61 17.20 4.71 16.36
N ILE A 62 17.17 3.89 17.41
CA ILE A 62 17.62 4.33 18.72
C ILE A 62 19.08 4.72 18.52
N GLN A 63 19.34 6.01 18.32
CA GLN A 63 20.68 6.54 18.50
C GLN A 63 21.03 6.30 19.98
N PRO A 64 22.17 5.65 20.29
CA PRO A 64 22.61 5.52 21.68
C PRO A 64 22.71 6.92 22.29
N ILE A 65 22.01 7.17 23.40
CA ILE A 65 22.18 8.40 24.18
C ILE A 65 23.57 8.31 24.83
N PRO A 66 24.55 9.18 24.49
CA PRO A 66 25.80 9.21 25.22
C PRO A 66 25.51 9.67 26.65
N ARG A 67 25.86 8.86 27.64
CA ARG A 67 25.92 9.30 29.02
C ARG A 67 27.23 10.07 29.18
N TYR A 68 27.13 11.33 29.58
CA TYR A 68 28.22 12.01 30.28
C TYR A 68 27.98 11.85 31.78
#